data_AF-A0A382DZ27-F1
#
_entry.id   AF-A0A382DZ27-F1
#
_cell.length_a   1.000
_cell.length_b   1.000
_cell.length_c   1.000
_cell.angle_alpha   90.00
_cell.angle_beta   90.00
_cell.angle_gamma   90.00
#
_symmetry.space_group_name_H-M   'P 1'
#
loop_
_entity.id
_entity.type
_entity.pdbx_description
1 polymer ?
#
loop_
_entity_poly.entity_id
_entity_poly.type
_entity_poly.pdbx_seq_one_letter_code
_entity_poly.pdbx_strand_id
1 'polypeptide(L)'
;MVFKVYFKICFVNFVYIVKLYMKKTLPLLPILFLIYWGCDKTPPTVSISSHNSGQFVNQTVTIIVTTQDNKGISRVEFFIDDSHISTDSKSPYEYNWNTTQYDDGSEHIVKVISYDNFDNSTESQPILLIIDNRVYLWGEYYSVLNTTELDLSSNQITGSIPPEIRNLTNLTSLNLS
;
A
#
# COMPACT_ATOMS: atom_id res chain seq x y z
N MET A 1 -13.01 -17.56 -12.23
CA MET A 1 -13.15 -17.33 -13.69
C MET A 1 -12.07 -16.35 -14.20
N VAL A 2 -10.79 -16.52 -13.81
CA VAL A 2 -9.71 -15.56 -14.12
C VAL A 2 -8.47 -16.25 -14.73
N PHE A 3 -8.26 -17.55 -14.46
CA PHE A 3 -7.19 -18.36 -15.07
C PHE A 3 -7.32 -18.63 -16.58
N LYS A 4 -8.46 -18.32 -17.20
CA LYS A 4 -8.74 -18.65 -18.61
C LYS A 4 -8.39 -17.54 -19.62
N VAL A 5 -7.98 -16.35 -19.14
CA VAL A 5 -7.74 -15.18 -20.01
C VAL A 5 -6.26 -15.00 -20.36
N TYR A 6 -5.31 -15.26 -19.45
CA TYR A 6 -3.87 -15.09 -19.70
C TYR A 6 -3.27 -16.12 -20.66
N PHE A 7 -3.79 -17.36 -20.64
CA PHE A 7 -3.42 -18.35 -21.66
C PHE A 7 -3.73 -17.87 -23.08
N LYS A 8 -4.64 -16.91 -23.24
CA LYS A 8 -5.07 -16.42 -24.54
C LYS A 8 -4.06 -15.47 -25.18
N ILE A 9 -3.32 -14.64 -24.43
CA ILE A 9 -2.46 -13.60 -25.04
C ILE A 9 -1.11 -14.19 -25.52
N CYS A 10 -0.43 -15.01 -24.71
CA CYS A 10 0.79 -15.68 -25.16
C CYS A 10 0.51 -16.74 -26.25
N PHE A 11 -0.71 -17.30 -26.31
CA PHE A 11 -1.12 -18.27 -27.35
C PHE A 11 -1.65 -17.61 -28.64
N VAL A 12 -2.25 -16.41 -28.58
CA VAL A 12 -2.76 -15.70 -29.78
C VAL A 12 -1.60 -15.28 -30.71
N ASN A 13 -0.47 -14.81 -30.16
CA ASN A 13 0.73 -14.55 -30.97
C ASN A 13 1.28 -15.85 -31.59
N PHE A 14 1.25 -16.97 -30.85
CA PHE A 14 1.66 -18.27 -31.36
C PHE A 14 0.79 -18.74 -32.55
N VAL A 15 -0.54 -18.64 -32.46
CA VAL A 15 -1.46 -19.06 -33.54
C VAL A 15 -1.34 -18.17 -34.78
N TYR A 16 -1.17 -16.85 -34.61
CA TYR A 16 -1.03 -15.92 -35.74
C TYR A 16 0.28 -16.14 -36.51
N ILE A 17 1.39 -16.40 -35.79
CA ILE A 17 2.69 -16.74 -36.38
C ILE A 17 2.61 -18.08 -37.14
N VAL A 18 1.99 -19.11 -36.57
CA VAL A 18 1.78 -20.41 -37.25
C VAL A 18 0.94 -20.26 -38.53
N LYS A 19 -0.08 -19.39 -38.52
CA LYS A 19 -0.98 -19.18 -39.68
C LYS A 19 -0.32 -18.44 -40.85
N LEU A 20 0.62 -17.53 -40.58
CA LEU A 20 1.46 -16.90 -41.60
C LEU A 20 2.51 -17.87 -42.18
N TYR A 21 2.99 -18.81 -41.37
CA TYR A 21 3.99 -19.82 -41.75
C TYR A 21 3.44 -20.94 -42.65
N MET A 22 2.19 -21.38 -42.45
CA MET A 22 1.54 -22.39 -43.32
C MET A 22 1.38 -21.95 -44.78
N LYS A 23 1.74 -20.71 -45.14
CA LYS A 23 1.74 -20.19 -46.51
C LYS A 23 3.12 -20.04 -47.15
N LYS A 24 4.24 -20.24 -46.44
CA LYS A 24 5.59 -20.15 -47.02
C LYS A 24 6.53 -21.21 -46.42
N THR A 25 7.15 -22.00 -47.30
CA THR A 25 8.18 -23.00 -46.96
C THR A 25 9.48 -22.31 -46.51
N LEU A 26 9.54 -21.88 -45.25
CA LEU A 26 10.78 -21.46 -44.60
C LEU A 26 11.32 -22.61 -43.72
N PRO A 27 12.66 -22.81 -43.65
CA PRO A 27 13.27 -23.87 -42.86
C PRO A 27 12.93 -23.72 -41.37
N LEU A 28 12.82 -24.82 -40.63
CA LEU A 28 12.40 -24.88 -39.22
C LEU A 28 13.39 -24.21 -38.22
N LEU A 29 14.62 -23.91 -38.65
CA LEU A 29 15.70 -23.50 -37.75
C LEU A 29 15.66 -22.06 -37.18
N PRO A 30 15.00 -21.04 -37.75
CA PRO A 30 14.85 -19.73 -37.08
C PRO A 30 13.65 -19.70 -36.12
N ILE A 31 12.84 -20.77 -36.04
CA ILE A 31 11.54 -20.77 -35.35
C ILE A 31 11.69 -20.91 -33.83
N LEU A 32 12.75 -21.58 -33.35
CA LEU A 32 13.01 -21.70 -31.91
C LEU A 32 13.32 -20.34 -31.26
N PHE A 33 13.78 -19.35 -32.05
CA PHE A 33 14.17 -18.02 -31.55
C PHE A 33 12.99 -17.05 -31.38
N LEU A 34 11.86 -17.27 -32.07
CA LEU A 34 10.69 -16.39 -32.04
C LEU A 34 9.69 -16.71 -30.92
N ILE A 35 9.72 -17.94 -30.39
CA ILE A 35 8.78 -18.40 -29.35
C ILE A 35 9.25 -17.94 -27.95
N TYR A 36 10.52 -17.56 -27.78
CA TYR A 36 11.14 -17.21 -26.49
C TYR A 36 11.18 -15.70 -26.19
N TRP A 37 10.56 -14.85 -27.01
CA TRP A 37 10.72 -13.38 -26.93
C TRP A 37 9.45 -12.57 -26.64
N GLY A 38 8.32 -13.22 -26.28
CA GLY A 38 7.02 -12.54 -26.21
C GLY A 38 6.16 -12.76 -24.96
N CYS A 39 6.63 -13.51 -23.96
CA CYS A 39 5.85 -13.80 -22.75
C CYS A 39 6.77 -13.69 -21.53
N ASP A 40 6.46 -12.79 -20.61
CA ASP A 40 7.06 -12.83 -19.28
C ASP A 40 6.30 -13.82 -18.40
N LYS A 41 7.04 -14.48 -17.51
CA LYS A 41 6.52 -15.38 -16.46
C LYS A 41 7.21 -15.15 -15.12
N THR A 42 8.23 -14.30 -15.10
CA THR A 42 8.90 -13.94 -13.86
C THR A 42 7.98 -12.97 -13.13
N PRO A 43 7.62 -13.23 -11.87
CA PRO A 43 6.85 -12.28 -11.09
C PRO A 43 7.77 -11.20 -10.49
N PRO A 44 7.22 -10.01 -10.18
CA PRO A 44 7.99 -8.93 -9.59
C PRO A 44 8.51 -9.30 -8.20
N THR A 45 9.62 -8.70 -7.77
CA THR A 45 10.00 -8.62 -6.36
C THR A 45 9.30 -7.43 -5.70
N VAL A 46 8.89 -7.55 -4.43
CA VAL A 46 8.21 -6.47 -3.71
C VAL A 46 8.47 -6.51 -2.21
N SER A 47 8.67 -5.34 -1.60
CA SER A 47 8.76 -5.14 -0.15
C SER A 47 8.26 -3.76 0.26
N ILE A 48 7.70 -3.65 1.46
CA ILE A 48 7.38 -2.36 2.10
C ILE A 48 8.67 -1.86 2.76
N SER A 49 9.12 -0.65 2.40
CA SER A 49 10.41 -0.10 2.83
C SER A 49 10.31 1.06 3.82
N SER A 50 9.11 1.61 4.03
CA SER A 50 8.91 2.78 4.90
C SER A 50 8.82 2.47 6.40
N HIS A 51 8.44 1.25 6.79
CA HIS A 51 8.14 0.91 8.18
C HIS A 51 8.56 -0.52 8.55
N ASN A 52 8.76 -0.75 9.85
CA ASN A 52 8.98 -2.08 10.40
C ASN A 52 7.68 -2.62 11.02
N SER A 53 7.53 -3.95 11.02
CA SER A 53 6.41 -4.60 11.70
C SER A 53 6.47 -4.36 13.21
N GLY A 54 5.32 -4.05 13.82
CA GLY A 54 5.15 -3.68 15.23
C GLY A 54 5.39 -2.20 15.54
N GLN A 55 5.60 -1.35 14.53
CA GLN A 55 5.86 0.08 14.73
C GLN A 55 4.57 0.84 15.10
N PHE A 56 4.69 1.78 16.05
CA PHE A 56 3.66 2.79 16.32
C PHE A 56 3.67 3.91 15.27
N VAL A 57 2.51 4.27 14.75
CA VAL A 57 2.34 5.29 13.72
C VAL A 57 1.15 6.21 14.04
N ASN A 58 1.17 7.44 13.52
CA ASN A 58 0.13 8.43 13.81
C ASN A 58 -0.10 9.42 12.66
N GLN A 59 -1.20 10.16 12.75
CA GLN A 59 -1.61 11.18 11.78
C GLN A 59 -1.67 10.65 10.34
N THR A 60 -0.80 11.13 9.45
CA THR A 60 -0.69 10.65 8.07
C THR A 60 0.63 9.93 7.91
N VAL A 61 0.54 8.69 7.45
CA VAL A 61 1.66 7.74 7.36
C VAL A 61 1.88 7.39 5.90
N THR A 62 3.06 7.63 5.36
CA THR A 62 3.38 7.30 3.96
C THR A 62 3.94 5.89 3.85
N ILE A 63 3.20 4.98 3.22
CA ILE A 63 3.65 3.63 2.90
C ILE A 63 4.43 3.67 1.58
N ILE A 64 5.74 3.38 1.63
CA ILE A 64 6.62 3.37 0.46
C ILE A 64 6.97 1.93 0.10
N VAL A 65 6.89 1.61 -1.19
CA VAL A 65 7.11 0.26 -1.72
C VAL A 65 8.34 0.22 -2.61
N THR A 66 9.20 -0.77 -2.38
CA THR A 66 10.30 -1.12 -3.30
C THR A 66 9.88 -2.34 -4.11
N THR A 67 9.87 -2.23 -5.43
CA THR A 67 9.53 -3.33 -6.32
C THR A 67 10.35 -3.29 -7.61
N GLN A 68 10.69 -4.46 -8.15
CA GLN A 68 11.49 -4.57 -9.35
C GLN A 68 11.11 -5.83 -10.13
N ASP A 69 11.10 -5.71 -11.45
CA ASP A 69 10.81 -6.80 -12.38
C ASP A 69 11.62 -6.62 -13.68
N ASN A 70 11.90 -7.69 -14.41
CA ASN A 70 12.68 -7.66 -15.65
C ASN A 70 11.92 -7.07 -16.86
N LYS A 71 10.60 -6.96 -16.83
CA LYS A 71 9.77 -6.29 -17.85
C LYS A 71 9.00 -5.09 -17.32
N GLY A 72 9.35 -4.64 -16.11
CA GLY A 72 8.80 -3.45 -15.49
C GLY A 72 7.48 -3.70 -14.78
N ILE A 73 7.12 -2.73 -13.94
CA ILE A 73 5.97 -2.80 -13.05
C ILE A 73 4.80 -2.06 -13.68
N SER A 74 3.62 -2.69 -13.66
CA SER A 74 2.36 -2.11 -14.11
C SER A 74 1.70 -1.31 -13.00
N ARG A 75 1.57 -1.91 -11.80
CA ARG A 75 0.93 -1.28 -10.63
C ARG A 75 1.29 -1.96 -9.32
N VAL A 76 1.09 -1.24 -8.23
CA VAL A 76 1.10 -1.74 -6.85
C VAL A 76 -0.27 -1.50 -6.23
N GLU A 77 -0.86 -2.53 -5.67
CA GLU A 77 -2.13 -2.47 -4.93
C GLU A 77 -1.85 -2.52 -3.42
N PHE A 78 -2.46 -1.59 -2.68
CA PHE A 78 -2.28 -1.42 -1.24
C PHE A 78 -3.49 -1.96 -0.49
N PHE A 79 -3.24 -2.72 0.57
CA PHE A 79 -4.26 -3.32 1.41
C PHE A 79 -4.00 -3.05 2.89
N ILE A 80 -5.08 -2.84 3.63
CA ILE A 80 -5.10 -2.70 5.08
C ILE A 80 -6.18 -3.64 5.60
N ASP A 81 -5.83 -4.55 6.51
CA ASP A 81 -6.72 -5.60 7.05
C ASP A 81 -7.46 -6.38 5.96
N ASP A 82 -6.70 -6.82 4.95
CA ASP A 82 -7.17 -7.51 3.75
C ASP A 82 -8.12 -6.71 2.84
N SER A 83 -8.49 -5.49 3.22
CA SER A 83 -9.29 -4.59 2.37
C SER A 83 -8.39 -3.87 1.37
N HIS A 84 -8.79 -3.84 0.10
CA HIS A 84 -8.13 -3.03 -0.93
C HIS A 84 -8.41 -1.54 -0.67
N ILE A 85 -7.36 -0.74 -0.60
CA ILE A 85 -7.46 0.68 -0.26
C ILE A 85 -7.07 1.57 -1.44
N SER A 86 -6.02 1.20 -2.19
CA SER A 86 -5.50 2.04 -3.26
C SER A 86 -4.72 1.23 -4.29
N THR A 87 -4.51 1.84 -5.45
CA THR A 87 -3.65 1.33 -6.53
C THR A 87 -2.79 2.46 -7.04
N ASP A 88 -1.47 2.26 -7.08
CA ASP A 88 -0.52 3.18 -7.69
C ASP A 88 0.13 2.55 -8.92
N SER A 89 0.17 3.29 -10.02
CA SER A 89 0.72 2.85 -11.32
C SER A 89 1.96 3.65 -11.73
N LYS A 90 2.46 4.53 -10.87
CA LYS A 90 3.60 5.40 -11.19
C LYS A 90 4.65 5.30 -10.08
N SER A 91 5.90 5.09 -10.48
CA SER A 91 7.02 5.15 -9.54
C SER A 91 7.35 6.62 -9.19
N PRO A 92 7.69 6.95 -7.93
CA PRO A 92 7.77 6.06 -6.76
C PRO A 92 6.40 5.57 -6.28
N TYR A 93 6.31 4.29 -5.93
CA TYR A 93 5.04 3.68 -5.51
C TYR A 93 4.76 3.97 -4.04
N GLU A 94 3.73 4.76 -3.77
CA GLU A 94 3.43 5.24 -2.42
C GLU A 94 1.94 5.39 -2.12
N TYR A 95 1.60 5.28 -0.83
CA TYR A 95 0.25 5.56 -0.33
C TYR A 95 0.29 6.36 0.97
N ASN A 96 -0.41 7.50 1.00
CA ASN A 96 -0.58 8.30 2.21
C ASN A 96 -1.81 7.82 2.99
N TRP A 97 -1.57 7.08 4.07
CA TRP A 97 -2.61 6.55 4.93
C TRP A 97 -2.97 7.53 6.04
N ASN A 98 -4.22 8.01 6.06
CA ASN A 98 -4.74 8.78 7.18
C ASN A 98 -5.16 7.85 8.34
N THR A 99 -4.39 7.84 9.42
CA THR A 99 -4.63 7.03 10.61
C THR A 99 -5.52 7.71 11.64
N THR A 100 -5.86 9.00 11.51
CA THR A 100 -6.60 9.75 12.56
C THR A 100 -8.02 9.24 12.80
N GLN A 101 -8.54 8.40 11.90
CA GLN A 101 -9.87 7.80 11.97
C GLN A 101 -9.90 6.45 12.72
N TYR A 102 -8.74 5.95 13.15
CA TYR A 102 -8.60 4.68 13.85
C TYR A 102 -8.34 4.90 15.34
N ASP A 103 -8.83 3.97 16.16
CA ASP A 103 -8.68 4.00 17.61
C ASP A 103 -7.23 3.81 18.04
N ASP A 104 -6.84 4.48 19.11
CA ASP A 104 -5.50 4.34 19.68
C ASP A 104 -5.26 2.92 20.22
N GLY A 105 -4.10 2.36 19.90
CA GLY A 105 -3.73 0.98 20.21
C GLY A 105 -4.30 -0.07 19.26
N SER A 106 -5.10 0.32 18.26
CA SER A 106 -5.57 -0.60 17.23
C SER A 106 -4.41 -1.11 16.37
N GLU A 107 -4.51 -2.37 15.99
CA GLU A 107 -3.53 -3.11 15.21
C GLU A 107 -4.04 -3.28 13.78
N HIS A 108 -3.22 -2.92 12.79
CA HIS A 108 -3.57 -3.03 11.38
C HIS A 108 -2.47 -3.75 10.58
N ILE A 109 -2.88 -4.68 9.73
CA ILE A 109 -1.97 -5.41 8.85
C ILE A 109 -1.92 -4.71 7.50
N VAL A 110 -0.74 -4.22 7.12
CA VAL A 110 -0.49 -3.62 5.81
C VAL A 110 0.22 -4.63 4.92
N LYS A 111 -0.33 -4.85 3.72
CA LYS A 111 0.28 -5.66 2.66
C LYS A 111 0.15 -4.96 1.32
N VAL A 112 1.04 -5.29 0.39
CA VAL A 112 0.97 -4.79 -0.97
C VAL A 112 1.12 -5.92 -1.97
N ILE A 113 0.48 -5.79 -3.13
CA ILE A 113 0.65 -6.71 -4.26
C ILE A 113 1.21 -5.91 -5.43
N SER A 114 2.37 -6.31 -5.94
CA SER A 114 2.95 -5.73 -7.15
C SER A 114 2.60 -6.58 -8.35
N TYR A 115 2.23 -5.94 -9.46
CA TYR A 115 1.92 -6.56 -10.74
C TYR A 115 2.87 -6.03 -11.81
N ASP A 116 3.43 -6.91 -12.62
CA ASP A 116 4.21 -6.55 -13.80
C ASP A 116 3.31 -6.22 -15.02
N ASN A 117 3.92 -5.89 -16.15
CA ASN A 117 3.20 -5.59 -17.40
C ASN A 117 2.56 -6.81 -18.10
N PHE A 118 2.76 -8.01 -17.57
CA PHE A 118 2.23 -9.28 -18.07
C PHE A 118 1.28 -9.96 -17.06
N ASP A 119 0.89 -9.22 -16.01
CA ASP A 119 0.04 -9.64 -14.90
C ASP A 119 0.59 -10.81 -14.06
N ASN A 120 1.91 -11.03 -14.08
CA ASN A 120 2.55 -11.76 -13.00
C ASN A 120 2.52 -10.89 -11.73
N SER A 121 2.35 -11.52 -10.58
CA SER A 121 2.17 -10.79 -9.31
C SER A 121 2.89 -11.43 -8.15
N THR A 122 3.32 -10.59 -7.21
CA THR A 122 3.86 -11.03 -5.91
C THR A 122 3.23 -10.19 -4.80
N GLU A 123 2.84 -10.86 -3.71
CA GLU A 123 2.43 -10.22 -2.47
C GLU A 123 3.65 -10.01 -1.56
N SER A 124 3.73 -8.85 -0.90
CA SER A 124 4.81 -8.57 0.06
C SER A 124 4.67 -9.42 1.33
N GLN A 125 5.75 -9.49 2.12
CA GLN A 125 5.57 -9.82 3.53
C GLN A 125 4.67 -8.75 4.18
N PRO A 126 3.68 -9.13 4.99
CA PRO A 126 2.84 -8.18 5.70
C PRO A 126 3.63 -7.50 6.84
N ILE A 127 3.29 -6.25 7.13
CA ILE A 127 3.77 -5.56 8.34
C ILE A 127 2.57 -5.22 9.23
N LEU A 128 2.76 -5.35 10.54
CA LEU A 128 1.82 -4.89 11.55
C LEU A 128 2.14 -3.44 11.91
N LEU A 129 1.17 -2.54 11.88
CA LEU A 129 1.30 -1.18 12.40
C LEU A 129 0.29 -0.95 13.52
N ILE A 130 0.72 -0.21 14.55
CA ILE A 130 -0.09 0.09 15.74
C ILE A 130 -0.40 1.58 15.75
N ILE A 131 -1.66 1.95 15.91
CA ILE A 131 -2.08 3.36 15.87
C ILE A 131 -1.82 4.04 17.22
N ASP A 132 -1.23 5.23 17.20
CA ASP A 132 -1.10 6.09 18.37
C ASP A 132 -1.36 7.57 18.02
N ASN A 133 -2.63 7.93 17.85
CA ASN A 133 -3.08 9.30 17.62
C ASN A 133 -3.37 10.04 18.95
N ARG A 134 -2.58 9.81 20.00
CA ARG A 134 -2.74 10.55 21.26
C ARG A 134 -1.91 11.83 21.27
N VAL A 135 -2.42 12.83 21.96
CA VAL A 135 -1.71 14.08 22.28
C VAL A 135 -1.33 14.07 23.75
N TYR A 136 -0.08 14.38 24.05
CA TYR A 136 0.37 14.58 25.42
C TYR A 136 0.11 16.03 25.84
N LEU A 137 -0.83 16.25 26.76
CA LEU A 137 -1.19 17.56 27.28
C LEU A 137 -1.14 17.53 28.80
N TRP A 138 -0.40 18.47 29.40
CA TRP A 138 -0.36 18.69 30.85
C TRP A 138 -0.13 17.44 31.72
N GLY A 139 0.64 16.46 31.25
CA GLY A 139 0.96 15.26 32.01
C GLY A 139 0.23 14.00 31.55
N GLU A 140 -0.83 14.15 30.76
CA GLU A 140 -1.75 13.08 30.39
C GLU A 140 -1.87 12.91 28.87
N TYR A 141 -2.30 11.73 28.43
CA TYR A 141 -2.53 11.42 27.02
C TYR A 141 -4.02 11.50 26.69
N TYR A 142 -4.35 12.23 25.62
CA TYR A 142 -5.71 12.41 25.12
C TYR A 142 -5.83 11.92 23.68
N SER A 143 -6.90 11.20 23.36
CA SER A 143 -7.13 10.69 22.01
C SER A 143 -7.56 11.81 21.07
N VAL A 144 -6.89 11.98 19.93
CA VAL A 144 -7.30 12.96 18.91
C VAL A 144 -8.72 12.70 18.40
N LEU A 145 -9.11 11.43 18.30
CA LEU A 145 -10.41 11.03 17.76
C LEU A 145 -11.53 11.24 18.78
N ASN A 146 -11.31 10.84 20.02
CA ASN A 146 -12.38 10.67 21.01
C ASN A 146 -12.52 11.83 22.01
N THR A 147 -11.52 12.71 22.15
CA THR A 147 -11.59 13.83 23.09
C THR A 147 -12.44 14.98 22.54
N THR A 148 -13.65 15.12 23.08
CA THR A 148 -14.63 16.18 22.72
C THR A 148 -14.81 17.25 23.80
N GLU A 149 -14.46 16.92 25.04
CA GLU A 149 -14.44 17.82 26.18
C GLU A 149 -13.16 17.61 26.96
N LEU A 150 -12.55 18.71 27.40
CA LEU A 150 -11.39 18.71 28.26
C LEU A 150 -11.68 19.62 29.45
N ASP A 151 -11.94 19.01 30.61
CA ASP A 151 -12.16 19.73 31.85
C ASP A 151 -10.88 19.77 32.68
N LEU A 152 -10.36 20.98 32.86
CA LEU A 152 -9.16 21.30 33.62
C LEU A 152 -9.44 22.27 34.78
N SER A 153 -10.72 22.58 35.06
CA SER A 153 -11.15 23.51 36.11
C SER A 153 -10.59 23.20 37.49
N SER A 154 -10.49 21.90 37.81
CA SER A 154 -10.06 21.41 39.12
C SER A 154 -8.55 21.15 39.19
N ASN A 155 -7.81 21.41 38.12
CA ASN A 155 -6.39 21.13 38.07
C ASN A 155 -5.55 22.35 38.49
N GLN A 156 -4.36 22.09 39.04
CA GLN A 156 -3.39 23.15 39.38
C GLN A 156 -2.50 23.52 38.17
N ILE A 157 -3.08 23.48 36.96
CA ILE A 157 -2.31 23.69 35.73
C ILE A 157 -1.83 25.14 35.68
N THR A 158 -0.52 25.31 35.56
CA THR A 158 0.14 26.60 35.38
C THR A 158 0.91 26.60 34.05
N GLY A 159 1.26 27.79 33.55
CA GLY A 159 1.99 27.94 32.29
C GLY A 159 1.09 28.21 31.08
N SER A 160 1.65 28.06 29.89
CA SER A 160 0.95 28.29 28.63
C SER A 160 0.14 27.07 28.20
N ILE A 161 -0.93 27.30 27.43
CA ILE A 161 -1.64 26.23 26.72
C ILE A 161 -0.67 25.60 25.69
N PRO A 162 -0.41 24.28 25.75
CA PRO A 162 0.45 23.61 24.79
C PRO A 162 -0.10 23.76 23.37
N PRO A 163 0.72 24.11 22.37
CA PRO A 163 0.25 24.27 21.00
C PRO A 163 -0.33 22.98 20.41
N GLU A 164 0.04 21.81 20.94
CA GLU A 164 -0.46 20.50 20.56
C GLU A 164 -1.96 20.34 20.80
N ILE A 165 -2.59 21.18 21.64
CA ILE A 165 -4.05 21.15 21.84
C ILE A 165 -4.83 21.29 20.53
N ARG A 166 -4.24 21.96 19.52
CA ARG A 166 -4.82 22.13 18.18
C ARG A 166 -5.00 20.82 17.42
N ASN A 167 -4.32 19.75 17.86
CA ASN A 167 -4.46 18.42 17.26
C ASN A 167 -5.76 17.73 17.69
N LEU A 168 -6.39 18.16 18.80
CA LEU A 168 -7.70 17.66 19.23
C LEU A 168 -8.81 18.28 18.39
N THR A 169 -8.90 17.87 17.13
CA THR A 169 -9.82 18.46 16.14
C THR A 169 -11.31 18.30 16.47
N ASN A 170 -11.66 17.35 17.34
CA ASN A 170 -13.03 17.12 17.80
C ASN A 170 -13.36 17.79 19.15
N LEU A 171 -12.43 18.55 19.74
CA LEU A 171 -12.64 19.26 21.02
C LEU A 171 -13.66 20.40 20.84
N THR A 172 -14.73 20.37 21.63
CA THR A 172 -15.82 21.37 21.59
C THR A 172 -15.97 22.15 22.89
N SER A 173 -15.51 21.56 24.00
CA SER A 173 -15.55 22.17 25.33
C SER A 173 -14.15 22.12 25.94
N LEU A 174 -13.65 23.28 26.37
CA LEU A 174 -12.41 23.41 27.14
C LEU A 174 -12.73 24.20 28.40
N ASN A 175 -12.86 23.51 29.53
CA ASN A 175 -13.12 24.14 30.81
C ASN A 175 -11.80 24.42 31.54
N LEU A 176 -11.49 25.69 31.78
CA LEU A 176 -10.30 26.16 32.49
C LEU A 176 -10.64 26.94 33.77
N SER A 177 -11.93 27.09 34.09
CA SER A 177 -12.45 28.03 35.08
C SER A 177 -12.72 27.38 36.43
#